data_AF-A0A5K3ERQ9-F1
#
_entry.id   AF-A0A5K3ERQ9-F1
#
_cell.length_a   1.000
_cell.length_b   1.000
_cell.length_c   1.000
_cell.angle_alpha   90.00
_cell.angle_beta   90.00
_cell.angle_gamma   90.00
#
_symmetry.space_group_name_H-M   'P 1'
#
loop_
_entity.id
_entity.type
_entity.pdbx_description
1 polymer ?
#
loop_
_entity_poly.entity_id
_entity_poly.type
_entity_poly.pdbx_seq_one_letter_code
_entity_poly.pdbx_strand_id
1 'polypeptide(L)'
;YPIVLVQLAREPLPGGDINFYNFTPRERRHLLAEFPQLNRLADHFYELTGFLGPMNLDNTEAALLCSIIFLRGSNQKLLEAEKIYEIYNHAASALQQYITVRYTSDERFTHLIKLLPSLSSMNETHRIAVRELRHSRPDLHFPDLFVQMFQLDVGSQSRGAAPPTDVVSSGLVNASE
;
A
#
# COMPACT_ATOMS: atom_id res chain seq x y z
N TYR A 1 2.71 -1.12 -3.92
CA TYR A 1 1.51 -1.87 -4.37
C TYR A 1 0.31 -0.96 -4.65
N PRO A 2 -0.18 -0.09 -3.75
CA PRO A 2 -1.38 0.74 -4.00
C PRO A 2 -1.32 1.60 -5.27
N ILE A 3 -0.17 2.20 -5.56
CA ILE A 3 0.05 2.98 -6.78
C ILE A 3 -0.13 2.10 -8.03
N VAL A 4 0.45 0.90 -8.03
CA VAL A 4 0.33 -0.07 -9.13
C VAL A 4 -1.14 -0.46 -9.32
N LEU A 5 -1.86 -0.72 -8.22
CA LEU A 5 -3.27 -1.06 -8.26
C LEU A 5 -4.10 0.07 -8.90
N VAL A 6 -3.90 1.32 -8.48
CA VAL A 6 -4.59 2.50 -9.06
C VAL A 6 -4.28 2.67 -10.54
N GLN A 7 -3.02 2.51 -10.96
CA GLN A 7 -2.64 2.67 -12.36
C GLN A 7 -3.29 1.58 -13.24
N LEU A 8 -3.22 0.32 -12.83
CA LEU A 8 -3.82 -0.79 -13.57
C LEU A 8 -5.36 -0.75 -13.58
N ALA A 9 -5.99 -0.31 -12.49
CA ALA A 9 -7.44 -0.23 -12.40
C ALA A 9 -8.07 0.85 -13.30
N ARG A 10 -7.28 1.85 -13.72
CA ARG A 10 -7.70 2.91 -14.65
C ARG A 10 -7.66 2.49 -16.12
N GLU A 11 -6.95 1.42 -16.45
CA GLU A 11 -6.74 0.95 -17.82
C GLU A 11 -7.38 -0.44 -18.00
N PRO A 12 -8.74 -0.52 -18.07
CA PRO A 12 -9.40 -1.79 -18.34
C PRO A 12 -8.98 -2.31 -19.71
N LEU A 13 -8.79 -3.63 -19.81
CA LEU A 13 -8.52 -4.31 -21.06
C LEU A 13 -9.73 -4.22 -22.01
N PRO A 14 -9.52 -4.37 -23.32
CA PRO A 14 -10.61 -4.51 -24.29
C PRO A 14 -11.60 -5.60 -23.83
N GLY A 15 -12.89 -5.25 -23.80
CA GLY A 15 -13.94 -6.14 -23.28
C GLY A 15 -14.30 -5.95 -21.81
N GLY A 16 -13.70 -4.97 -21.11
CA GLY A 16 -14.01 -4.66 -19.71
C GLY A 16 -13.32 -5.59 -18.70
N ASP A 17 -12.37 -6.39 -19.16
CA ASP A 17 -11.55 -7.26 -18.31
C ASP A 17 -10.43 -6.45 -17.65
N ILE A 18 -9.80 -6.97 -16.60
CA ILE A 18 -8.80 -6.24 -15.83
C ILE A 18 -7.41 -6.78 -16.12
N ASN A 19 -6.47 -5.86 -16.37
CA ASN A 19 -5.08 -6.20 -16.55
C ASN A 19 -4.42 -6.57 -15.22
N PHE A 20 -4.52 -7.84 -14.85
CA PHE A 20 -3.81 -8.42 -13.72
C PHE A 20 -2.40 -8.82 -14.16
N TYR A 21 -1.40 -7.98 -13.87
CA TYR A 21 0.03 -8.27 -14.12
C TYR A 21 0.37 -8.65 -15.58
N ASN A 22 -0.40 -8.19 -16.55
CA ASN A 22 -0.21 -8.45 -17.99
C ASN A 22 -0.37 -9.91 -18.42
N PHE A 23 -1.15 -10.71 -17.68
CA PHE A 23 -1.50 -12.08 -18.06
C PHE A 23 -2.72 -12.13 -18.99
N THR A 24 -2.75 -13.09 -19.90
CA THR A 24 -3.96 -13.43 -20.66
C THR A 24 -5.05 -13.97 -19.73
N PRO A 25 -6.35 -13.92 -20.09
CA PRO A 25 -7.43 -14.48 -19.28
C PRO A 25 -7.26 -15.98 -18.97
N ARG A 26 -6.56 -16.73 -19.83
CA ARG A 26 -6.25 -18.15 -19.60
C ARG A 26 -5.14 -18.31 -18.56
N GLU A 27 -4.04 -17.59 -18.70
CA GLU A 27 -2.92 -17.62 -17.74
C GLU A 27 -3.38 -17.16 -16.35
N ARG A 28 -4.17 -16.08 -16.29
CA ARG A 28 -4.74 -15.58 -15.04
C ARG A 28 -5.57 -16.63 -14.32
N ARG A 29 -6.47 -17.33 -15.04
CA ARG A 29 -7.27 -18.42 -14.44
C ARG A 29 -6.40 -19.55 -13.90
N HIS A 30 -5.36 -19.94 -14.64
CA HIS A 30 -4.45 -20.98 -14.19
C HIS A 30 -3.65 -20.53 -12.96
N LEU A 31 -3.10 -19.33 -12.99
CA LEU A 31 -2.34 -18.74 -11.89
C LEU A 31 -3.18 -18.65 -10.60
N LEU A 32 -4.43 -18.20 -10.70
CA LEU A 32 -5.34 -18.11 -9.55
C LEU A 32 -5.79 -19.48 -9.02
N ALA A 33 -5.81 -20.51 -9.86
CA ALA A 33 -6.06 -21.89 -9.44
C ALA A 33 -4.84 -22.50 -8.73
N GLU A 34 -3.64 -22.26 -9.24
CA GLU A 34 -2.37 -22.76 -8.68
C GLU A 34 -1.95 -22.01 -7.41
N PHE A 35 -2.30 -20.73 -7.29
CA PHE A 35 -1.94 -19.89 -6.14
C PHE A 35 -3.18 -19.22 -5.51
N PRO A 36 -4.03 -19.97 -4.80
CA PRO A 36 -5.30 -19.47 -4.27
C PRO A 36 -5.19 -18.27 -3.34
N GLN A 37 -4.07 -18.10 -2.65
CA GLN A 37 -3.73 -16.95 -1.81
C GLN A 37 -3.77 -15.61 -2.59
N LEU A 38 -3.59 -15.65 -3.91
CA LEU A 38 -3.65 -14.47 -4.76
C LEU A 38 -5.07 -14.08 -5.16
N ASN A 39 -6.10 -14.90 -4.89
CA ASN A 39 -7.49 -14.59 -5.24
C ASN A 39 -7.96 -13.28 -4.60
N ARG A 40 -7.64 -13.05 -3.33
CA ARG A 40 -7.97 -11.78 -2.65
C ARG A 40 -7.36 -10.57 -3.34
N LEU A 41 -6.20 -10.74 -3.99
CA LEU A 41 -5.54 -9.66 -4.71
C LEU A 41 -6.27 -9.36 -6.01
N ALA A 42 -6.79 -10.38 -6.69
CA ALA A 42 -7.64 -10.20 -7.86
C ALA A 42 -8.91 -9.42 -7.51
N ASP A 43 -9.53 -9.70 -6.36
CA ASP A 43 -10.70 -8.96 -5.88
C ASP A 43 -10.41 -7.46 -5.71
N HIS A 44 -9.23 -7.10 -5.21
CA HIS A 44 -8.84 -5.68 -5.11
C HIS A 44 -8.84 -4.96 -6.46
N PHE A 45 -8.46 -5.65 -7.54
CA PHE A 45 -8.51 -5.07 -8.88
C PHE A 45 -9.95 -4.85 -9.33
N TYR A 46 -10.85 -5.82 -9.13
CA TYR A 46 -12.27 -5.67 -9.46
C TYR A 46 -12.93 -4.54 -8.68
N GLU A 47 -12.71 -4.50 -7.37
CA GLU A 47 -13.24 -3.44 -6.50
C GLU A 47 -12.74 -2.06 -6.95
N LEU A 48 -11.44 -1.95 -7.23
CA LEU A 48 -10.86 -0.66 -7.60
C LEU A 48 -11.24 -0.22 -9.01
N THR A 49 -11.31 -1.14 -9.98
CA THR A 49 -11.82 -0.84 -11.33
C THR A 49 -13.29 -0.44 -11.28
N GLY A 50 -14.11 -1.10 -10.48
CA GLY A 50 -15.51 -0.71 -10.27
C GLY A 50 -15.66 0.67 -9.64
N PHE A 51 -14.74 1.05 -8.74
CA PHE A 51 -14.74 2.36 -8.09
C PHE A 51 -14.19 3.48 -9.00
N LEU A 52 -13.05 3.25 -9.66
CA LEU A 52 -12.36 4.26 -10.48
C LEU A 52 -12.87 4.35 -11.92
N GLY A 53 -13.43 3.27 -12.47
CA GLY A 53 -13.94 3.20 -13.83
C GLY A 53 -14.97 4.30 -14.14
N PRO A 54 -16.05 4.45 -13.33
CA PRO A 54 -17.02 5.52 -13.52
C PRO A 54 -16.43 6.92 -13.35
N MET A 55 -15.36 7.05 -12.55
CA MET A 55 -14.69 8.32 -12.37
C MET A 55 -13.92 8.72 -13.63
N ASN A 56 -13.36 7.76 -14.39
CA ASN A 56 -12.54 8.03 -15.57
C ASN A 56 -11.45 9.09 -15.28
N LEU A 57 -10.58 8.77 -14.31
CA LEU A 57 -9.55 9.71 -13.85
C LEU A 57 -8.62 10.11 -14.99
N ASP A 58 -8.48 11.42 -15.21
CA ASP A 58 -7.46 11.92 -16.12
C ASP A 58 -6.05 11.76 -15.54
N ASN A 59 -5.03 12.04 -16.37
CA ASN A 59 -3.63 11.87 -15.96
C ASN A 59 -3.22 12.80 -14.83
N THR A 60 -3.80 14.00 -14.74
CA THR A 60 -3.50 14.95 -13.68
C THR A 60 -4.08 14.47 -12.35
N GLU A 61 -5.36 14.07 -12.35
CA GLU A 61 -6.03 13.51 -11.18
C GLU A 61 -5.29 12.27 -10.65
N ALA A 62 -4.91 11.37 -11.55
CA ALA A 62 -4.21 10.16 -11.18
C ALA A 62 -2.80 10.40 -10.68
N ALA A 63 -2.04 11.32 -11.29
CA ALA A 63 -0.70 11.68 -10.83
C ALA A 63 -0.73 12.28 -9.42
N LEU A 64 -1.68 13.18 -9.15
CA LEU A 64 -1.86 13.79 -7.84
C LEU A 64 -2.35 12.76 -6.81
N LEU A 65 -3.30 11.90 -7.16
CA LEU A 65 -3.74 10.80 -6.29
C LEU A 65 -2.59 9.85 -5.95
N CYS A 66 -1.77 9.45 -6.93
CA CYS A 66 -0.59 8.61 -6.70
C CYS A 66 0.45 9.31 -5.81
N SER A 67 0.60 10.63 -5.94
CA SER A 67 1.46 11.43 -5.07
C SER A 67 0.97 11.41 -3.62
N ILE A 68 -0.34 11.61 -3.40
CA ILE A 68 -0.97 11.51 -2.07
C ILE A 68 -0.75 10.11 -1.47
N ILE A 69 -0.96 9.05 -2.25
CA ILE A 69 -0.74 7.66 -1.82
C ILE A 69 0.71 7.42 -1.43
N PHE A 70 1.66 7.90 -2.25
CA PHE A 70 3.10 7.77 -2.01
C PHE A 70 3.51 8.44 -0.69
N LEU A 71 3.10 9.70 -0.50
CA LEU A 71 3.48 10.51 0.63
C LEU A 71 2.83 10.05 1.94
N ARG A 72 1.63 9.44 1.89
CA ARG A 72 0.94 8.91 3.08
C ARG A 72 1.66 7.70 3.70
N GLY A 73 2.36 6.90 2.90
CA GLY A 73 3.09 5.71 3.35
C GLY A 73 4.38 6.00 4.12
N SER A 74 4.79 7.25 4.17
CA SER A 74 6.13 7.70 4.59
C SER A 74 6.24 8.05 6.08
N ASN A 75 5.15 8.01 6.83
CA ASN A 75 5.01 8.82 8.06
C ASN A 75 5.70 8.28 9.32
N GLN A 76 6.30 7.09 9.33
CA GLN A 76 6.71 6.47 10.61
C GLN A 76 8.21 6.43 10.92
N LYS A 77 9.11 6.71 9.96
CA LYS A 77 10.58 6.60 10.19
C LYS A 77 11.46 7.59 9.42
N LEU A 78 10.90 8.65 8.86
CA LEU A 78 11.66 9.56 8.00
C LEU A 78 12.18 10.78 8.76
N LEU A 79 13.40 11.21 8.41
CA LEU A 79 14.12 12.33 9.04
C LEU A 79 13.36 13.65 8.92
N GLU A 80 12.70 13.89 7.78
CA GLU A 80 12.00 15.15 7.46
C GLU A 80 10.48 14.95 7.40
N ALA A 81 9.89 14.30 8.41
CA ALA A 81 8.46 13.96 8.42
C ALA A 81 7.54 15.19 8.25
N GLU A 82 7.90 16.34 8.82
CA GLU A 82 7.12 17.59 8.69
C GLU A 82 7.05 18.06 7.25
N LYS A 83 8.18 18.13 6.54
CA LYS A 83 8.23 18.53 5.12
C LYS A 83 7.43 17.56 4.24
N ILE A 84 7.47 16.27 4.54
CA ILE A 84 6.70 15.26 3.82
C ILE A 84 5.20 15.48 4.02
N TYR A 85 4.79 15.81 5.25
CA TYR A 85 3.40 16.15 5.56
C TYR A 85 2.96 17.44 4.84
N GLU A 86 3.83 18.45 4.74
CA GLU A 86 3.56 19.65 3.95
C GLU A 86 3.36 19.32 2.46
N ILE A 87 4.25 18.52 1.87
CA ILE A 87 4.12 18.10 0.45
C ILE A 87 2.84 17.28 0.26
N TYR A 88 2.48 16.42 1.21
CA TYR A 88 1.22 15.68 1.19
C TYR A 88 0.01 16.64 1.14
N ASN A 89 -0.02 17.65 2.01
CA ASN A 89 -1.11 18.63 2.04
C ASN A 89 -1.15 19.46 0.75
N HIS A 90 0.00 19.83 0.19
CA HIS A 90 0.06 20.52 -1.09
C HIS A 90 -0.49 19.66 -2.24
N ALA A 91 -0.15 18.38 -2.29
CA ALA A 91 -0.67 17.45 -3.30
C ALA A 91 -2.20 17.27 -3.17
N ALA A 92 -2.70 17.13 -1.93
CA ALA A 92 -4.13 17.03 -1.66
C ALA A 92 -4.89 18.31 -2.05
N SER A 93 -4.36 19.47 -1.68
CA SER A 93 -4.92 20.78 -2.04
C SER A 93 -4.91 20.99 -3.56
N ALA A 94 -3.82 20.64 -4.24
CA ALA A 94 -3.73 20.72 -5.70
C ALA A 94 -4.77 19.82 -6.39
N LEU A 95 -4.98 18.60 -5.90
CA LEU A 95 -6.01 17.70 -6.43
C LEU A 95 -7.41 18.27 -6.21
N GLN A 96 -7.70 18.77 -5.01
CA GLN A 96 -9.00 19.37 -4.70
C GLN A 96 -9.26 20.58 -5.60
N GLN A 97 -8.30 21.50 -5.72
CA GLN A 97 -8.42 22.68 -6.57
C GLN A 97 -8.64 22.30 -8.04
N TYR A 98 -7.86 21.36 -8.56
CA TYR A 98 -8.01 20.86 -9.93
C TYR A 98 -9.43 20.34 -10.18
N ILE A 99 -9.93 19.49 -9.28
CA ILE A 99 -11.27 18.91 -9.35
C ILE A 99 -12.35 20.01 -9.23
N THR A 100 -12.26 20.88 -8.24
CA THR A 100 -13.26 21.93 -8.01
C THR A 100 -13.35 22.89 -9.18
N VAL A 101 -12.22 23.28 -9.78
CA VAL A 101 -12.22 24.15 -10.97
C VAL A 101 -12.82 23.45 -12.18
N ARG A 102 -12.52 22.15 -12.37
CA ARG A 102 -12.96 21.39 -13.56
C ARG A 102 -14.42 20.95 -13.50
N TYR A 103 -14.91 20.56 -12.32
CA TYR A 103 -16.24 19.98 -12.14
C TYR A 103 -17.18 20.86 -11.31
N THR A 104 -16.74 22.05 -10.89
CA THR A 104 -17.52 22.99 -10.05
C THR A 104 -18.04 22.36 -8.75
N SER A 105 -17.37 21.32 -8.26
CA SER A 105 -17.73 20.53 -7.08
C SER A 105 -16.50 19.80 -6.53
N ASP A 106 -16.46 19.57 -5.22
CA ASP A 106 -15.42 18.80 -4.53
C ASP A 106 -15.86 17.37 -4.16
N GLU A 107 -17.08 16.95 -4.55
CA GLU A 107 -17.60 15.61 -4.26
C GLU A 107 -16.68 14.50 -4.78
N ARG A 108 -16.15 14.70 -5.98
CA ARG A 108 -15.19 13.77 -6.61
C ARG A 108 -13.90 13.67 -5.80
N PHE A 109 -13.38 14.78 -5.29
CA PHE A 109 -12.22 14.78 -4.40
C PHE A 109 -12.54 14.01 -3.12
N THR A 110 -13.70 14.28 -2.50
CA THR A 110 -14.16 13.58 -1.30
C THR A 110 -14.25 12.07 -1.52
N HIS A 111 -14.76 11.62 -2.67
CA HIS A 111 -14.79 10.20 -3.03
C HIS A 111 -13.38 9.61 -3.16
N LEU A 112 -12.45 10.30 -3.84
CA LEU A 112 -11.07 9.83 -3.99
C LEU A 112 -10.33 9.73 -2.65
N ILE A 113 -10.53 10.67 -1.73
CA ILE A 113 -9.88 10.62 -0.41
C ILE A 113 -10.45 9.49 0.46
N LYS A 114 -11.75 9.18 0.33
CA LYS A 114 -12.39 8.03 1.01
C LYS A 114 -11.83 6.68 0.57
N LEU A 115 -11.17 6.60 -0.58
CA LEU A 115 -10.50 5.37 -1.04
C LEU A 115 -9.21 5.06 -0.29
N LEU A 116 -8.54 6.08 0.28
CA LEU A 116 -7.20 5.91 0.87
C LEU A 116 -7.13 4.86 2.00
N PRO A 117 -8.08 4.78 2.94
CA PRO A 117 -8.09 3.71 3.94
C PRO A 117 -8.21 2.31 3.33
N SER A 118 -9.04 2.15 2.29
CA SER A 118 -9.19 0.87 1.57
C SER A 118 -7.88 0.47 0.90
N LEU A 119 -7.16 1.41 0.27
CA LEU A 119 -5.85 1.15 -0.32
C LEU A 119 -4.80 0.71 0.72
N SER A 120 -4.85 1.26 1.92
CA SER A 120 -3.99 0.80 3.03
C SER A 120 -4.33 -0.64 3.44
N SER A 121 -5.61 -0.98 3.53
CA SER A 121 -6.07 -2.35 3.82
C SER A 121 -5.63 -3.33 2.74
N MET A 122 -5.87 -3.00 1.47
CA MET A 122 -5.47 -3.81 0.31
C MET A 122 -3.96 -4.03 0.27
N ASN A 123 -3.15 -3.03 0.66
CA ASN A 123 -1.70 -3.16 0.76
C ASN A 123 -1.26 -4.16 1.84
N GLU A 124 -1.95 -4.18 2.97
CA GLU A 124 -1.65 -5.15 4.03
C GLU A 124 -2.07 -6.56 3.62
N THR A 125 -3.26 -6.72 3.04
CA THR A 125 -3.71 -8.00 2.45
C THR A 125 -2.73 -8.50 1.39
N HIS A 126 -2.19 -7.62 0.54
CA HIS A 126 -1.14 -7.97 -0.41
C HIS A 126 0.13 -8.49 0.29
N ARG A 127 0.62 -7.81 1.32
CA ARG A 127 1.80 -8.28 2.08
C ARG A 127 1.58 -9.65 2.70
N ILE A 128 0.39 -9.88 3.27
CA ILE A 128 0.03 -11.17 3.86
C ILE A 128 0.01 -12.26 2.80
N ALA A 129 -0.73 -12.08 1.70
CA ALA A 129 -0.86 -13.06 0.62
C ALA A 129 0.48 -13.43 -0.01
N VAL A 130 1.36 -12.43 -0.20
CA VAL A 130 2.70 -12.64 -0.76
C VAL A 130 3.62 -13.39 0.22
N ARG A 131 3.50 -13.11 1.53
CA ARG A 131 4.25 -13.85 2.57
C ARG A 131 3.79 -15.30 2.64
N GLU A 132 2.48 -15.55 2.58
CA GLU A 132 1.89 -16.89 2.51
C GLU A 132 2.34 -17.64 1.25
N LEU A 133 2.35 -16.98 0.09
CA LEU A 133 2.86 -17.55 -1.16
C LEU A 133 4.33 -17.97 -1.02
N ARG A 134 5.19 -17.09 -0.49
CA ARG A 134 6.61 -17.41 -0.30
C ARG A 134 6.82 -18.58 0.66
N HIS A 135 6.02 -18.66 1.71
CA HIS A 135 6.12 -19.75 2.70
C HIS A 135 5.61 -21.09 2.14
N SER A 136 4.51 -21.08 1.40
CA SER A 136 3.90 -22.28 0.82
C SER A 136 4.63 -22.81 -0.42
N ARG A 137 5.35 -21.94 -1.13
CA ARG A 137 6.06 -22.27 -2.38
C ARG A 137 7.53 -21.84 -2.31
N PRO A 138 8.37 -22.56 -1.54
CA PRO A 138 9.80 -22.24 -1.43
C PRO A 138 10.56 -22.47 -2.74
N ASP A 139 9.95 -23.16 -3.70
CA ASP A 139 10.42 -23.33 -5.07
C ASP A 139 10.38 -22.03 -5.89
N LEU A 140 9.54 -21.06 -5.51
CA LEU A 140 9.41 -19.81 -6.24
C LEU A 140 10.54 -18.83 -5.88
N HIS A 141 11.19 -18.33 -6.93
CA HIS A 141 12.18 -17.27 -6.80
C HIS A 141 11.51 -15.89 -6.75
N PHE A 142 11.74 -15.14 -5.67
CA PHE A 142 11.29 -13.75 -5.54
C PHE A 142 12.47 -12.80 -5.80
N PRO A 143 12.32 -11.79 -6.68
CA PRO A 143 13.38 -10.80 -6.90
C PRO A 143 13.76 -10.06 -5.61
N ASP A 144 15.06 -9.81 -5.39
CA ASP A 144 15.58 -9.19 -4.16
C ASP A 144 14.91 -7.86 -3.83
N LEU A 145 14.70 -7.00 -4.83
CA LEU A 145 14.01 -5.72 -4.65
C LEU A 145 12.58 -5.91 -4.14
N PHE A 146 11.89 -6.93 -4.63
CA PHE A 146 10.52 -7.24 -4.21
C PHE A 146 10.50 -7.75 -2.77
N VAL A 147 11.46 -8.60 -2.41
CA VAL A 147 11.66 -9.07 -1.03
C VAL A 147 11.90 -7.91 -0.07
N GLN A 148 12.79 -6.99 -0.41
CA GLN A 148 13.10 -5.80 0.39
C GLN A 148 11.89 -4.87 0.52
N MET A 149 11.24 -4.55 -0.60
CA MET A 149 10.11 -3.60 -0.64
C MET A 149 8.92 -4.07 0.19
N PHE A 150 8.67 -5.38 0.23
CA PHE A 150 7.56 -5.97 0.99
C PHE A 150 7.99 -6.61 2.32
N GLN A 151 9.27 -6.49 2.70
CA GLN A 151 9.83 -7.05 3.93
C GLN A 151 9.47 -8.53 4.08
N LEU A 152 9.76 -9.31 3.03
CA LEU A 152 9.39 -10.72 2.94
C LEU A 152 10.45 -11.65 3.52
N ASP A 153 11.53 -11.13 4.10
CA ASP A 153 12.62 -11.94 4.62
C ASP A 153 12.12 -12.89 5.72
N VAL A 154 12.47 -14.15 5.56
CA VAL A 154 12.11 -15.23 6.48
C VAL A 154 12.99 -15.09 7.72
N GLY A 155 12.63 -14.17 8.63
CA GLY A 155 13.45 -13.93 9.82
C GLY A 155 13.08 -12.71 10.64
N SER A 156 11.90 -12.69 11.27
CA SER A 156 11.65 -11.88 12.48
C SER A 156 10.37 -12.31 13.22
N GLN A 157 10.27 -13.60 13.53
CA GLN A 157 9.74 -14.02 14.84
C GLN A 157 10.92 -14.47 15.70
N SER A 158 11.76 -13.53 16.14
CA SER A 158 12.67 -13.69 17.29
C SER A 158 13.45 -12.39 17.50
N ARG A 159 12.91 -11.51 18.36
CA ARG A 159 13.64 -10.76 19.40
C ARG A 159 12.75 -9.66 19.99
N GLY A 160 12.26 -9.97 21.18
CA GLY A 160 11.59 -9.03 22.08
C GLY A 160 11.28 -9.66 23.43
N ALA A 161 12.00 -10.72 23.83
CA ALA A 161 12.09 -11.06 25.25
C ALA A 161 13.00 -9.99 25.87
N ALA A 162 12.38 -9.06 26.60
CA ALA A 162 13.11 -8.08 27.39
C ALA A 162 14.12 -8.81 28.30
N PRO A 163 15.38 -8.35 28.40
CA PRO A 163 16.22 -8.77 29.50
C PRO A 163 15.57 -8.29 30.81
N PRO A 164 15.60 -9.09 31.88
CA PRO A 164 15.07 -8.67 33.17
C PRO A 164 15.80 -7.40 33.61
N THR A 165 15.03 -6.37 33.94
CA THR A 165 15.52 -5.16 34.59
C THR A 165 16.18 -5.57 35.89
N ASP A 166 17.51 -5.46 35.94
CA ASP A 166 18.26 -5.47 37.19
C ASP A 166 17.70 -4.37 38.08
N VAL A 167 17.16 -4.81 39.21
CA VAL A 167 16.70 -3.99 40.31
C VAL A 167 17.93 -3.24 40.84
N VAL A 168 18.08 -1.98 40.46
CA VAL A 168 18.98 -1.05 41.16
C VAL A 168 18.41 -0.85 42.56
N SER A 169 18.99 -1.59 43.49
CA SER A 169 18.81 -1.43 44.93
C SER A 169 19.35 -0.06 45.33
N SER A 170 18.47 0.91 45.55
CA SER A 170 18.81 2.15 46.25
C SER A 170 19.06 1.83 47.72
N GLY A 171 20.29 1.42 48.03
CA GLY A 171 20.83 1.36 49.37
C GLY A 171 21.33 2.74 49.81
N LEU A 172 20.63 3.34 50.77
CA LEU A 172 21.18 4.34 51.68
C LEU A 172 22.46 3.80 52.34
N VAL A 173 23.61 4.50 52.23
CA VAL A 173 24.48 4.78 53.39
C VAL A 173 25.40 5.99 53.13
N ASN A 174 25.47 6.86 54.13
CA ASN A 174 26.37 8.00 54.33
C ASN A 174 27.87 7.67 54.13
N ALA A 175 28.66 8.68 53.75
CA ALA A 175 29.91 9.02 54.43
C ALA A 175 30.35 10.45 54.12
N SER A 176 30.67 11.17 55.19
CA SER A 176 31.24 12.50 55.28
C SER A 176 32.69 12.54 54.78
N GLU A 177 33.08 13.65 54.14
CA GLU A 177 34.15 14.59 54.52
C GLU A 177 34.25 15.73 53.48
#